data_AF-A0A356E2R7-F1
#
_entry.id   AF-A0A356E2R7-F1
#
_cell.length_a   1.000
_cell.length_b   1.000
_cell.length_c   1.000
_cell.angle_alpha   90.00
_cell.angle_beta   90.00
_cell.angle_gamma   90.00
#
_symmetry.space_group_name_H-M   'P 1'
#
loop_
_entity.id
_entity.type
_entity.pdbx_description
1 polymer ?
#
loop_
_entity_poly.entity_id
_entity_poly.type
_entity_poly.pdbx_seq_one_letter_code
_entity_poly.pdbx_strand_id
1 'polypeptide(L)'
;MHTIGPHTSIAGGLQNALISAHELGANALGMFTKNQRQWKAKPLDPEEIALFVKTCESLDFSSSQILVHDSYLINLANPDSVKRRQSLDAFI
;
A
#
# COMPACT_ATOMS: atom_id res chain seq x y z
N MET A 1 14.99 4.11 18.33
CA MET A 1 13.70 4.80 18.13
C MET A 1 12.71 3.76 17.66
N HIS A 2 11.49 3.73 18.19
CA HIS A 2 10.47 2.78 17.73
C HIS A 2 9.71 3.35 16.53
N THR A 3 9.36 2.49 15.57
CA THR A 3 8.50 2.82 14.44
C THR A 3 7.05 2.51 14.80
N ILE A 4 6.20 3.54 14.83
CA ILE A 4 4.81 3.44 15.25
C ILE A 4 3.97 4.30 14.32
N GLY A 5 2.90 3.71 13.79
CA GLY A 5 1.85 4.46 13.14
C GLY A 5 0.68 3.62 12.65
N PRO A 6 -0.36 4.29 12.12
CA PRO A 6 -1.61 3.67 11.75
C PRO A 6 -1.58 3.04 10.36
N HIS A 7 -2.60 2.24 10.05
CA HIS A 7 -2.94 1.94 8.67
C HIS A 7 -3.81 3.08 8.10
N THR A 8 -3.32 3.82 7.12
CA THR A 8 -4.02 5.00 6.55
C THR A 8 -4.59 4.72 5.16
N SER A 9 -5.48 5.60 4.72
CA SER A 9 -6.21 5.48 3.44
C SER A 9 -5.41 6.08 2.29
N ILE A 10 -5.50 5.47 1.11
CA ILE A 10 -4.98 5.98 -0.17
C ILE A 10 -6.06 6.67 -1.02
N ALA A 11 -7.24 6.96 -0.44
CA ALA A 11 -8.31 7.60 -1.17
C ALA A 11 -7.84 8.95 -1.73
N GLY A 12 -7.97 9.14 -3.04
CA GLY A 12 -7.50 10.34 -3.74
C GLY A 12 -6.02 10.36 -4.09
N GLY A 13 -5.26 9.28 -3.84
CA GLY A 13 -3.86 9.11 -4.26
C GLY A 13 -3.00 8.45 -3.17
N LEU A 14 -1.96 7.72 -3.59
CA LEU A 14 -1.06 6.99 -2.68
C LEU A 14 -0.42 7.89 -1.62
N GLN A 15 -0.01 9.10 -2.00
CA GLN A 15 0.65 10.07 -1.11
C GLN A 15 -0.21 10.48 0.08
N ASN A 16 -1.55 10.40 -0.04
CA ASN A 16 -2.45 10.80 1.04
C ASN A 16 -2.29 9.91 2.28
N ALA A 17 -1.89 8.65 2.11
CA ALA A 17 -1.58 7.77 3.24
C ALA A 17 -0.42 8.31 4.09
N LEU A 18 0.63 8.82 3.44
CA LEU A 18 1.80 9.44 4.09
C LEU A 18 1.42 10.75 4.78
N ILE A 19 0.65 11.60 4.09
CA ILE A 19 0.19 12.89 4.63
C ILE A 19 -0.63 12.66 5.91
N SER A 20 -1.62 11.77 5.86
CA SER A 20 -2.44 11.46 7.05
C SER A 20 -1.61 10.85 8.19
N ALA A 21 -0.63 9.99 7.89
CA ALA A 21 0.25 9.45 8.93
C ALA A 21 1.11 10.55 9.58
N HIS A 22 1.65 11.46 8.77
CA HIS A 22 2.44 12.60 9.25
C HIS A 22 1.59 13.57 10.10
N GLU A 23 0.38 13.90 9.67
CA GLU A 23 -0.56 14.75 10.42
C GLU A 23 -0.92 14.17 11.80
N LEU A 24 -0.86 12.84 11.94
CA LEU A 24 -1.06 12.13 13.21
C LEU A 24 0.21 12.05 14.07
N GLY A 25 1.32 12.63 13.63
CA GLY A 25 2.62 12.57 14.31
C GLY A 25 3.26 11.18 14.27
N ALA A 26 2.85 10.32 13.34
CA ALA A 26 3.42 8.99 13.18
C ALA A 26 4.77 9.04 12.46
N ASN A 27 5.63 8.06 12.74
CA ASN A 27 6.92 7.88 12.06
C ASN A 27 6.98 6.55 11.28
N ALA A 28 5.84 5.88 11.14
CA ALA A 28 5.63 4.73 10.25
C ALA A 28 4.17 4.68 9.82
N LEU A 29 3.83 3.84 8.84
CA LEU A 29 2.45 3.59 8.46
C LEU A 29 2.27 2.22 7.79
N GLY A 30 1.02 1.74 7.83
CA GLY A 30 0.53 0.70 6.96
C GLY A 30 -0.36 1.28 5.85
N MET A 31 -0.38 0.68 4.67
CA MET A 31 -1.27 1.10 3.59
C MET A 31 -1.55 -0.03 2.58
N PHE A 32 -2.65 0.09 1.83
CA PHE A 32 -2.83 -0.62 0.57
C PHE A 32 -2.18 0.19 -0.57
N THR A 33 -1.83 -0.46 -1.68
CA THR A 33 -1.37 0.22 -2.93
C THR A 33 -2.43 0.22 -4.04
N LYS A 34 -3.54 -0.48 -3.83
CA LYS A 34 -4.63 -0.67 -4.79
C LYS A 34 -5.94 -0.91 -4.04
N ASN A 35 -7.06 -0.87 -4.76
CA ASN A 35 -8.36 -1.23 -4.20
C ASN A 35 -8.37 -2.74 -3.84
N GLN A 36 -8.45 -3.03 -2.54
CA GLN A 36 -8.45 -4.37 -1.96
C GLN A 36 -9.72 -5.20 -2.25
N ARG A 37 -10.72 -4.62 -2.96
CA ARG A 37 -11.96 -5.30 -3.36
C ARG A 37 -11.93 -5.80 -4.80
N GLN A 38 -10.83 -5.60 -5.53
CA GLN A 38 -10.70 -5.94 -6.95
C GLN A 38 -9.50 -6.87 -7.18
N TRP A 39 -9.64 -7.79 -8.12
CA TRP A 39 -8.56 -8.72 -8.52
C TRP A 39 -7.55 -8.09 -9.47
N LYS A 40 -8.01 -7.21 -10.35
CA LYS A 40 -7.16 -6.53 -11.33
C LYS A 40 -6.98 -5.09 -10.89
N ALA A 41 -5.75 -4.72 -10.56
CA ALA A 41 -5.38 -3.32 -10.40
C ALA A 41 -4.99 -2.72 -11.75
N LYS A 42 -5.25 -1.42 -11.90
CA LYS A 42 -4.64 -0.66 -12.99
C LYS A 42 -3.13 -0.54 -12.71
N PRO A 43 -2.29 -0.48 -13.76
CA PRO A 43 -0.90 -0.07 -13.60
C PRO A 43 -0.81 1.26 -12.86
N LEU A 44 0.22 1.42 -12.03
CA LEU A 44 0.49 2.70 -11.37
C LEU A 44 0.92 3.73 -12.41
N ASP A 45 0.41 4.95 -12.26
CA ASP A 45 0.77 6.08 -13.11
C ASP A 45 2.18 6.58 -12.72
N PRO A 46 3.11 6.78 -13.69
CA PRO A 46 4.43 7.37 -13.41
C PRO A 46 4.37 8.69 -12.64
N GLU A 47 3.35 9.53 -12.87
CA GLU A 47 3.17 10.78 -12.14
C GLU A 47 2.78 10.53 -10.67
N GLU A 48 1.92 9.54 -10.43
CA GLU A 48 1.53 9.12 -9.07
C GLU A 48 2.72 8.52 -8.31
N ILE A 49 3.55 7.73 -8.98
CA ILE A 49 4.79 7.19 -8.40
C ILE A 49 5.73 8.33 -8.00
N ALA A 50 5.99 9.27 -8.92
CA ALA A 50 6.88 10.40 -8.66
C ALA A 50 6.37 11.27 -7.50
N LEU A 51 5.05 11.49 -7.42
CA LEU A 51 4.43 12.20 -6.31
C LEU A 51 4.61 11.47 -4.99
N PHE A 52 4.34 10.16 -4.94
CA PHE A 52 4.52 9.35 -3.73
C PHE A 52 5.96 9.39 -3.22
N VAL A 53 6.95 9.19 -4.10
CA VAL A 53 8.38 9.24 -3.73
C VAL A 53 8.76 10.62 -3.19
N LYS A 54 8.36 11.70 -3.88
CA LYS A 54 8.60 13.08 -3.41
C LYS A 54 7.96 13.32 -2.04
N THR A 55 6.76 12.79 -1.81
CA THR A 55 6.08 12.92 -0.51
C THR A 55 6.82 12.16 0.59
N CYS A 56 7.32 10.94 0.34
CA CYS A 56 8.15 10.20 1.28
C CYS A 56 9.37 11.02 1.72
N GLU A 57 10.11 11.59 0.76
CA GLU A 57 11.28 12.43 1.03
C GLU A 57 10.92 13.68 1.83
N SER A 58 9.81 14.34 1.47
CA SER A 58 9.39 15.58 2.14
C SER A 58 8.91 15.39 3.59
N LEU A 59 8.42 14.18 3.92
CA LEU A 59 7.85 13.85 5.23
C LEU A 59 8.74 12.92 6.06
N ASP A 60 9.98 12.67 5.62
CA ASP A 60 10.98 11.83 6.29
C ASP A 60 10.51 10.37 6.53
N PHE A 61 9.79 9.80 5.56
CA PHE A 61 9.48 8.37 5.53
C PHE A 61 10.45 7.63 4.62
N SER A 62 11.22 6.71 5.19
CA SER A 62 11.99 5.71 4.44
C SER A 62 11.14 4.46 4.17
N SER A 63 11.57 3.62 3.22
CA SER A 63 10.91 2.34 2.92
C SER A 63 10.82 1.42 4.14
N SER A 64 11.73 1.53 5.11
CA SER A 64 11.70 0.75 6.36
C SER A 64 10.54 1.13 7.32
N GLN A 65 9.87 2.25 7.06
CA GLN A 65 8.77 2.79 7.86
C GLN A 65 7.40 2.60 7.18
N ILE A 66 7.36 2.00 5.99
CA ILE A 66 6.14 1.83 5.19
C ILE A 66 5.86 0.34 5.02
N LEU A 67 4.73 -0.13 5.56
CA LEU A 67 4.27 -1.50 5.43
C LEU A 67 3.09 -1.58 4.45
N VAL A 68 3.34 -2.09 3.25
CA VAL A 68 2.26 -2.36 2.28
C VAL A 68 1.54 -3.64 2.66
N HIS A 69 0.23 -3.55 2.85
CA HIS A 69 -0.66 -4.69 3.03
C HIS A 69 -1.31 -5.04 1.69
N ASP A 70 -1.36 -6.32 1.35
CA ASP A 70 -2.02 -6.78 0.12
C ASP A 70 -3.52 -7.03 0.33
N SER A 71 -4.25 -7.27 -0.76
CA SER A 71 -5.69 -7.51 -0.77
C SER A 71 -6.07 -8.73 0.07
N TYR A 72 -7.13 -8.57 0.87
CA TYR A 72 -7.74 -9.69 1.62
C TYR A 72 -8.40 -10.75 0.72
N LEU A 73 -8.55 -10.49 -0.58
CA LEU A 73 -9.03 -11.48 -1.55
C LEU A 73 -8.00 -12.58 -1.80
N ILE A 74 -6.71 -12.29 -1.60
CA ILE A 74 -5.61 -13.20 -1.92
C ILE A 74 -5.57 -14.33 -0.90
N ASN A 75 -5.68 -15.55 -1.40
CA ASN A 75 -5.44 -16.76 -0.63
C ASN A 75 -4.48 -17.68 -1.40
N LEU A 76 -3.19 -17.53 -1.12
CA LEU A 76 -2.14 -18.35 -1.77
C LEU A 76 -2.22 -19.83 -1.36
N ALA A 77 -2.92 -20.15 -0.27
CA ALA A 77 -3.15 -21.51 0.22
C ALA A 77 -4.51 -22.09 -0.23
N ASN A 78 -5.20 -21.46 -1.19
CA ASN A 78 -6.50 -21.94 -1.63
C ASN A 78 -6.40 -23.35 -2.24
N PRO A 79 -7.22 -24.33 -1.80
CA PRO A 79 -7.17 -25.69 -2.34
C PRO A 79 -7.64 -25.76 -3.80
N ASP A 80 -8.52 -24.85 -4.21
CA ASP A 80 -8.97 -24.70 -5.59
C ASP A 80 -7.83 -24.12 -6.45
N SER A 81 -7.39 -24.88 -7.44
CA SER A 81 -6.25 -24.51 -8.30
C SER A 81 -6.49 -23.25 -9.11
N VAL A 82 -7.73 -23.00 -9.56
CA VAL A 82 -8.10 -21.81 -10.33
C VAL A 82 -8.05 -20.57 -9.43
N LYS A 83 -8.64 -20.66 -8.23
CA LYS A 83 -8.62 -19.55 -7.26
C LYS A 83 -7.22 -19.27 -6.71
N ARG A 84 -6.41 -20.31 -6.52
CA ARG A 84 -5.01 -20.15 -6.12
C ARG A 84 -4.19 -19.45 -7.21
N ARG A 85 -4.38 -19.82 -8.49
CA ARG A 85 -3.74 -19.13 -9.63
C ARG A 85 -4.15 -17.66 -9.69
N GLN A 86 -5.45 -17.37 -9.53
CA GLN A 86 -5.95 -15.99 -9.47
C GLN A 86 -5.33 -15.17 -8.32
N SER A 87 -5.17 -15.78 -7.15
CA SER A 87 -4.50 -15.15 -5.99
C SER A 87 -3.03 -14.89 -6.28
N LEU A 88 -2.34 -15.82 -6.92
CA LEU A 88 -0.94 -15.66 -7.30
C LEU A 88 -0.75 -14.60 -8.39
N ASP A 89 -1.67 -14.50 -9.35
CA ASP A 89 -1.65 -13.46 -10.40
C ASP A 89 -1.93 -12.06 -9.83
N ALA A 90 -2.63 -11.95 -8.70
CA ALA A 90 -2.87 -10.68 -8.04
C ALA A 90 -1.72 -10.27 -7.08
N PHE A 91 -0.92 -11.25 -6.65
CA PHE A 91 0.21 -11.08 -5.72
C PHE A 91 1.51 -10.68 -6.44
N ILE A 92 1.73 -11.20 -7.66
CA ILE A 92 2.90 -10.91 -8.51
C ILE A 92 2.62 -9.67 -9.38
#